data_AF-A0A5K1UWP8-F1
#
_entry.id   AF-A0A5K1UWP8-F1
#
_cell.length_a   1.000
_cell.length_b   1.000
_cell.length_c   1.000
_cell.angle_alpha   90.00
_cell.angle_beta   90.00
_cell.angle_gamma   90.00
#
_symmetry.space_group_name_H-M   'P 1'
#
loop_
_entity.id
_entity.type
_entity.pdbx_description
1 polymer ?
#
loop_
_entity_poly.entity_id
_entity_poly.type
_entity_poly.pdbx_seq_one_letter_code
_entity_poly.pdbx_strand_id
1 'polypeptide(L)'
;MYFFKNAFELYENIPESKIQQECITMAIGVLTTLKLTKEDFIVIRDMIMKTVKYLIKTPMRCEMMCKIASLDIKNNSNVEDKEHCIDTLNKARKEIERIIDEEEKKKVLIMFVNYYIYFFPLLDQITADQITQIITEIKENKEQLDDAQTTIFTNIMNSITISAQENTKFADIQL
;
A
#
# COMPACT_ATOMS: atom_id res chain seq x y z
N MET A 1 -12.58 16.34 -15.98
CA MET A 1 -13.33 15.09 -15.72
C MET A 1 -13.48 14.17 -16.93
N TYR A 2 -13.93 14.64 -18.11
CA TYR A 2 -14.18 13.78 -19.29
C TYR A 2 -13.01 12.87 -19.71
N PHE A 3 -11.78 13.40 -19.70
CA PHE A 3 -10.58 12.60 -20.01
C PHE A 3 -10.45 11.36 -19.11
N PHE A 4 -10.58 11.53 -17.80
CA PHE A 4 -10.46 10.42 -16.84
C PHE A 4 -11.59 9.41 -17.02
N LYS A 5 -12.83 9.87 -17.18
CA LYS A 5 -13.97 8.99 -17.40
C LYS A 5 -13.73 8.08 -18.62
N ASN A 6 -13.35 8.67 -19.76
CA ASN A 6 -13.08 7.92 -20.98
C ASN A 6 -11.87 6.97 -20.80
N ALA A 7 -10.83 7.39 -20.07
CA ALA A 7 -9.68 6.54 -19.78
C ALA A 7 -10.05 5.32 -18.94
N PHE A 8 -10.92 5.47 -17.93
CA PHE A 8 -11.41 4.35 -17.13
C PHE A 8 -12.35 3.42 -17.91
N GLU A 9 -13.19 3.97 -18.80
CA GLU A 9 -14.01 3.15 -19.72
C GLU A 9 -13.13 2.31 -20.65
N LEU A 10 -12.02 2.85 -21.16
CA LEU A 10 -11.05 2.09 -21.95
C LEU A 10 -10.33 1.03 -21.12
N TYR A 11 -9.98 1.36 -19.87
CA TYR A 11 -9.33 0.43 -18.95
C TYR A 11 -10.17 -0.85 -18.71
N GLU A 12 -11.49 -0.72 -18.56
CA GLU A 12 -12.37 -1.87 -18.29
C GLU A 12 -12.36 -2.92 -19.40
N ASN A 13 -11.90 -2.55 -20.60
CA ASN A 13 -11.77 -3.45 -21.75
C ASN A 13 -10.40 -4.15 -21.85
N ILE A 14 -9.46 -3.89 -20.93
CA ILE A 14 -8.14 -4.53 -20.91
C ILE A 14 -8.22 -5.89 -20.21
N PRO A 15 -7.95 -7.03 -20.87
CA PRO A 15 -8.06 -8.34 -20.25
C PRO A 15 -6.80 -8.76 -19.46
N GLU A 16 -5.61 -8.26 -19.82
CA GLU A 16 -4.36 -8.69 -19.20
C GLU A 16 -4.13 -8.03 -17.84
N SER A 17 -4.16 -8.82 -16.76
CA SER A 17 -4.02 -8.30 -15.39
C SER A 17 -2.71 -7.54 -15.13
N LYS A 18 -1.61 -7.91 -15.80
CA LYS A 18 -0.34 -7.18 -15.69
C LYS A 18 -0.44 -5.77 -16.30
N ILE A 19 -1.03 -5.66 -17.48
CA ILE A 19 -1.25 -4.36 -18.15
C ILE A 19 -2.21 -3.50 -17.32
N GLN A 20 -3.26 -4.11 -16.77
CA GLN A 20 -4.15 -3.44 -15.83
C GLN A 20 -3.40 -2.83 -14.63
N GLN A 21 -2.48 -3.56 -14.00
CA GLN A 21 -1.68 -3.03 -12.88
C GLN A 21 -0.78 -1.86 -13.31
N GLU A 22 -0.18 -1.95 -14.48
CA GLU A 22 0.64 -0.87 -15.05
C GLU A 22 -0.21 0.38 -15.31
N CYS A 23 -1.41 0.23 -15.88
CA CYS A 23 -2.37 1.31 -16.08
C CYS A 23 -2.80 1.96 -14.76
N ILE A 24 -3.12 1.17 -13.73
CA ILE A 24 -3.45 1.71 -12.40
C ILE A 24 -2.25 2.47 -11.82
N THR A 25 -1.04 1.91 -11.92
CA THR A 25 0.18 2.56 -11.42
C THR A 25 0.41 3.91 -12.11
N MET A 26 0.21 3.99 -13.43
CA MET A 26 0.28 5.25 -14.17
C MET A 26 -0.81 6.24 -13.73
N ALA A 27 -2.05 5.77 -13.54
CA ALA A 27 -3.15 6.62 -13.08
C ALA A 27 -2.88 7.22 -11.69
N ILE A 28 -2.31 6.42 -10.77
CA ILE A 28 -1.88 6.89 -9.45
C ILE A 28 -0.80 7.96 -9.61
N GLY A 29 0.24 7.72 -10.42
CA GLY A 29 1.32 8.69 -10.63
C GLY A 29 0.84 10.01 -11.25
N VAL A 30 -0.10 9.95 -12.18
CA VAL A 30 -0.78 11.13 -12.73
C VAL A 30 -1.55 11.87 -11.63
N LEU A 31 -2.33 11.16 -10.81
CA LEU A 31 -3.11 11.78 -9.74
C LEU A 31 -2.22 12.39 -8.64
N THR A 32 -1.06 11.80 -8.34
CA THR A 32 -0.08 12.37 -7.41
C THR A 32 0.44 13.73 -7.91
N THR A 33 0.62 13.90 -9.22
CA THR A 33 1.33 15.05 -9.81
C THR A 33 0.42 16.19 -10.26
N LEU A 34 -0.84 15.91 -10.60
CA LEU A 34 -1.78 16.94 -11.00
C LEU A 34 -2.22 17.80 -9.81
N LYS A 35 -2.50 19.07 -10.13
CA LYS A 35 -3.15 20.01 -9.20
C LYS A 35 -4.62 20.11 -9.57
N LEU A 36 -5.48 19.57 -8.72
CA LEU A 36 -6.92 19.46 -8.90
C LEU A 36 -7.66 20.13 -7.74
N THR A 37 -8.97 20.30 -7.90
CA THR A 37 -9.84 20.60 -6.76
C THR A 37 -9.92 19.36 -5.84
N LYS A 38 -10.28 19.56 -4.56
CA LYS A 38 -10.48 18.45 -3.63
C LYS A 38 -11.55 17.47 -4.13
N GLU A 39 -12.63 17.99 -4.69
CA GLU A 39 -13.73 17.19 -5.23
C GLU A 39 -13.27 16.34 -6.42
N ASP A 40 -12.60 16.94 -7.39
CA ASP A 40 -12.10 16.22 -8.56
C ASP A 40 -11.08 15.14 -8.17
N PHE A 41 -10.19 15.46 -7.23
CA PHE A 41 -9.20 14.52 -6.72
C PHE A 41 -9.85 13.29 -6.09
N ILE A 42 -10.82 13.50 -5.19
CA ILE A 42 -11.54 12.40 -4.52
C ILE A 42 -12.28 11.54 -5.56
N VAL A 43 -12.97 12.17 -6.52
CA VAL A 43 -13.68 11.43 -7.58
C VAL A 43 -12.74 10.53 -8.37
N ILE A 44 -11.58 11.05 -8.78
CA ILE A 44 -10.61 10.29 -9.57
C ILE A 44 -9.94 9.21 -8.69
N ARG A 45 -9.58 9.52 -7.44
CA ARG A 45 -9.06 8.53 -6.47
C ARG A 45 -10.02 7.35 -6.34
N ASP A 46 -11.31 7.63 -6.17
CA ASP A 46 -12.34 6.60 -6.01
C ASP A 46 -12.56 5.81 -7.31
N MET A 47 -12.41 6.42 -8.48
CA MET A 47 -12.40 5.72 -9.76
C MET A 47 -11.22 4.75 -9.86
N ILE A 48 -10.01 5.18 -9.49
CA ILE A 48 -8.81 4.32 -9.44
C ILE A 48 -9.03 3.16 -8.46
N MET A 49 -9.56 3.45 -7.26
CA MET A 49 -9.82 2.42 -6.26
C MET A 49 -10.83 1.38 -6.77
N LYS A 50 -11.86 1.80 -7.50
CA LYS A 50 -12.83 0.89 -8.12
C LYS A 50 -12.21 -0.03 -9.15
N THR A 51 -11.14 0.38 -9.86
CA THR A 51 -10.51 -0.48 -10.86
C THR A 51 -9.63 -1.58 -10.28
N VAL A 52 -9.14 -1.40 -9.04
CA VAL A 52 -8.32 -2.40 -8.33
C VAL A 52 -9.02 -3.76 -8.23
N LYS A 53 -10.35 -3.78 -8.05
CA LYS A 53 -11.12 -5.02 -7.92
C LYS A 53 -11.05 -5.94 -9.16
N TYR A 54 -10.69 -5.38 -10.32
CA TYR A 54 -10.58 -6.14 -11.57
C TYR A 54 -9.25 -6.89 -11.70
N LEU A 55 -8.25 -6.58 -10.85
CA LEU A 55 -7.00 -7.33 -10.82
C LEU A 55 -7.26 -8.74 -10.27
N ILE A 56 -6.85 -9.74 -11.04
CA ILE A 56 -7.10 -11.15 -10.73
C ILE A 56 -6.33 -11.58 -9.47
N LYS A 57 -5.06 -11.17 -9.37
CA LYS A 57 -4.18 -11.60 -8.28
C LYS A 57 -4.36 -10.72 -7.05
N THR A 58 -4.61 -11.34 -5.90
CA THR A 58 -4.71 -10.67 -4.60
C THR A 58 -3.46 -9.84 -4.25
N PRO A 59 -2.22 -10.31 -4.46
CA PRO A 59 -1.02 -9.48 -4.25
C PRO A 59 -1.03 -8.16 -5.02
N MET A 60 -1.45 -8.19 -6.29
CA MET A 60 -1.50 -7.00 -7.13
C MET A 60 -2.54 -6.01 -6.58
N ARG A 61 -3.68 -6.53 -6.08
CA ARG A 61 -4.70 -5.72 -5.39
C ARG A 61 -4.14 -5.05 -4.14
N CYS A 62 -3.48 -5.82 -3.27
CA CYS A 62 -2.87 -5.31 -2.04
C CYS A 62 -1.84 -4.22 -2.33
N GLU A 63 -0.96 -4.43 -3.32
CA GLU A 63 0.03 -3.43 -3.74
C GLU A 63 -0.63 -2.15 -4.22
N MET A 64 -1.65 -2.24 -5.09
CA MET A 64 -2.34 -1.05 -5.60
C MET A 64 -3.09 -0.30 -4.49
N MET A 65 -3.72 -1.00 -3.53
CA MET A 65 -4.35 -0.37 -2.37
C MET A 65 -3.33 0.43 -1.54
N CYS A 66 -2.14 -0.12 -1.28
CA CYS A 66 -1.09 0.58 -0.54
C CYS A 66 -0.60 1.84 -1.28
N LYS A 67 -0.43 1.75 -2.61
CA LYS A 67 -0.08 2.92 -3.44
C LYS A 67 -1.19 3.97 -3.43
N ILE A 68 -2.46 3.58 -3.50
CA ILE A 68 -3.60 4.51 -3.43
C ILE A 68 -3.65 5.19 -2.07
N ALA A 69 -3.43 4.46 -0.97
CA ALA A 69 -3.39 5.06 0.37
C ALA A 69 -2.35 6.19 0.48
N SER A 70 -1.24 6.13 -0.28
CA SER A 70 -0.22 7.19 -0.29
C SER A 70 -0.72 8.51 -0.89
N LEU A 71 -1.72 8.45 -1.79
CA LEU A 71 -2.34 9.63 -2.37
C LEU A 71 -3.02 10.49 -1.31
N ASP A 72 -3.53 9.88 -0.25
CA ASP A 72 -4.26 10.55 0.82
C ASP A 72 -3.36 11.34 1.78
N ILE A 73 -2.04 11.20 1.63
CA ILE A 73 -1.05 11.87 2.48
C ILE A 73 -0.19 12.83 1.67
N LYS A 74 0.18 12.46 0.44
CA LYS A 74 1.10 13.27 -0.38
C LYS A 74 0.65 13.33 -1.84
N ASN A 75 0.22 14.52 -2.26
CA ASN A 75 -0.16 14.84 -3.63
C ASN A 75 -0.04 16.35 -3.90
N ASN A 76 0.08 16.74 -5.17
CA ASN A 76 0.18 18.15 -5.57
C ASN A 76 -1.14 18.93 -5.47
N SER A 77 -2.25 18.27 -5.15
CA SER A 77 -3.55 18.89 -4.89
C SER A 77 -3.73 19.28 -3.41
N ASN A 78 -2.75 18.98 -2.54
CA ASN A 78 -2.80 19.20 -1.09
C ASN A 78 -4.06 18.64 -0.41
N VAL A 79 -4.59 17.52 -0.93
CA VAL A 79 -5.73 16.83 -0.34
C VAL A 79 -5.20 15.83 0.67
N GLU A 80 -5.50 16.02 1.95
CA GLU A 80 -5.14 15.08 3.01
C GLU A 80 -6.40 14.40 3.55
N ASP A 81 -6.38 13.07 3.65
CA ASP A 81 -7.51 12.23 4.05
C ASP A 81 -7.04 11.00 4.82
N LYS A 82 -6.58 11.23 6.07
CA LYS A 82 -6.03 10.18 6.94
C LYS A 82 -7.00 9.04 7.24
N GLU A 83 -8.30 9.34 7.33
CA GLU A 83 -9.33 8.33 7.59
C GLU A 83 -9.49 7.39 6.40
N HIS A 84 -9.57 7.93 5.18
CA HIS A 84 -9.60 7.10 3.98
C HIS A 84 -8.30 6.29 3.80
N CYS A 85 -7.16 6.88 4.15
CA CYS A 85 -5.86 6.22 4.11
C CYS A 85 -5.85 4.95 4.97
N ILE A 86 -6.22 5.07 6.26
CA ILE A 86 -6.24 3.93 7.17
C ILE A 86 -7.30 2.88 6.78
N ASP A 87 -8.46 3.31 6.28
CA ASP A 87 -9.48 2.39 5.77
C ASP A 87 -8.98 1.59 4.57
N THR A 88 -8.22 2.22 3.68
CA THR A 88 -7.61 1.56 2.52
C THR A 88 -6.54 0.56 2.95
N LEU A 89 -5.70 0.92 3.91
CA LEU A 89 -4.69 0.03 4.49
C LEU A 89 -5.32 -1.17 5.22
N ASN A 90 -6.41 -0.95 5.97
CA ASN A 90 -7.17 -2.01 6.62
C ASN A 90 -7.82 -2.97 5.61
N LYS A 91 -8.31 -2.45 4.48
CA LYS A 91 -8.81 -3.28 3.37
C LYS A 91 -7.68 -4.13 2.77
N ALA A 92 -6.49 -3.55 2.57
CA ALA A 92 -5.32 -4.29 2.10
C ALA A 92 -4.93 -5.41 3.07
N ARG A 93 -4.86 -5.14 4.39
CA ARG A 93 -4.58 -6.18 5.40
C ARG A 93 -5.60 -7.32 5.36
N LYS A 94 -6.89 -7.02 5.20
CA LYS A 94 -7.94 -8.04 5.06
C LYS A 94 -7.78 -8.88 3.79
N GLU A 95 -7.32 -8.31 2.68
CA GLU A 95 -7.03 -9.06 1.46
C GLU A 95 -5.77 -9.94 1.62
N ILE A 96 -4.76 -9.49 2.38
CA ILE A 96 -3.58 -10.31 2.70
C ILE A 96 -3.96 -11.59 3.44
N GLU A 97 -4.90 -11.53 4.39
CA GLU A 97 -5.40 -12.71 5.10
C GLU A 97 -6.12 -13.73 4.20
N ARG A 98 -6.48 -13.34 2.97
CA ARG A 98 -7.13 -14.23 2.00
C ARG A 98 -6.13 -14.95 1.10
N ILE A 99 -4.83 -14.65 1.20
CA ILE A 99 -3.79 -15.31 0.42
C ILE A 99 -3.54 -16.68 1.04
N ILE A 100 -3.79 -17.73 0.25
CA ILE A 100 -3.67 -19.14 0.67
C ILE A 100 -2.22 -19.61 0.57
N ASP A 101 -1.48 -19.14 -0.43
CA ASP A 101 -0.08 -19.49 -0.62
C ASP A 101 0.78 -18.71 0.37
N GLU A 102 1.40 -19.42 1.32
CA GLU A 102 2.16 -18.80 2.40
C GLU A 102 3.41 -18.05 1.92
N GLU A 103 4.04 -18.50 0.83
CA GLU A 103 5.19 -17.81 0.25
C GLU A 103 4.76 -16.46 -0.36
N GLU A 104 3.65 -16.46 -1.11
CA GLU A 104 3.04 -15.25 -1.66
C GLU A 104 2.52 -14.33 -0.56
N LYS A 105 1.90 -14.88 0.50
CA LYS A 105 1.44 -14.12 1.67
C LYS A 105 2.61 -13.37 2.29
N LYS A 106 3.74 -14.03 2.52
CA LYS A 106 4.96 -13.40 3.07
C LYS A 106 5.52 -12.31 2.20
N LYS A 107 5.61 -12.52 0.88
CA LYS A 107 6.04 -11.46 -0.06
C LYS A 107 5.18 -10.21 0.11
N VAL A 108 3.86 -10.38 0.21
CA VAL A 108 2.93 -9.26 0.39
C VAL A 108 3.02 -8.66 1.79
N LEU A 109 3.26 -9.46 2.84
CA LEU A 109 3.48 -8.95 4.21
C LEU A 109 4.73 -8.09 4.31
N ILE A 110 5.84 -8.51 3.71
CA ILE A 110 7.09 -7.74 3.66
C ILE A 110 6.87 -6.39 2.94
N MET A 111 6.15 -6.42 1.81
CA MET A 111 5.75 -5.19 1.12
C MET A 111 4.85 -4.31 2.01
N PHE A 112 3.84 -4.92 2.64
CA PHE A 112 2.84 -4.21 3.43
C PHE A 112 3.45 -3.55 4.67
N VAL A 113 4.32 -4.26 5.41
CA VAL A 113 4.98 -3.69 6.59
C VAL A 113 5.87 -2.50 6.21
N ASN A 114 6.51 -2.52 5.04
CA ASN A 114 7.26 -1.39 4.53
C ASN A 114 6.38 -0.14 4.31
N TYR A 115 5.18 -0.30 3.76
CA TYR A 115 4.20 0.79 3.69
C TYR A 115 3.71 1.22 5.07
N TYR A 116 3.42 0.26 5.95
CA TYR A 116 2.96 0.54 7.31
C TYR A 116 3.95 1.39 8.10
N ILE A 117 5.24 1.09 7.97
CA ILE A 117 6.35 1.86 8.56
C ILE A 117 6.40 3.29 8.01
N TYR A 118 6.21 3.47 6.70
CA TYR A 118 6.13 4.80 6.09
C TYR A 118 4.96 5.62 6.67
N PHE A 119 3.79 5.02 6.86
CA PHE A 119 2.60 5.70 7.39
C PHE A 119 2.60 5.83 8.91
N PHE A 120 3.39 5.04 9.63
CA PHE A 120 3.40 5.00 11.09
C PHE A 120 3.62 6.36 11.78
N PRO A 121 4.58 7.22 11.36
CA PRO A 121 4.71 8.55 11.95
C PRO A 121 3.65 9.54 11.47
N LEU A 122 2.87 9.20 10.44
CA LEU A 122 1.91 10.09 9.77
C LEU A 122 0.47 9.85 10.27
N LEU A 123 0.19 8.62 10.72
CA LEU A 123 -1.12 8.14 11.16
C LEU A 123 -1.04 7.63 12.60
N ASP A 124 -1.79 8.28 13.50
CA ASP A 124 -1.86 7.88 14.92
C ASP A 124 -2.61 6.57 15.13
N GLN A 125 -3.45 6.19 14.16
CA GLN A 125 -4.20 4.94 14.16
C GLN A 125 -3.31 3.72 13.93
N ILE A 126 -2.11 3.90 13.36
CA ILE A 126 -1.12 2.83 13.26
C ILE A 126 -0.33 2.78 14.56
N THR A 127 -0.34 1.61 15.19
CA THR A 127 0.30 1.33 16.48
C THR A 127 1.56 0.48 16.31
N ALA A 128 2.49 0.59 17.26
CA ALA A 128 3.70 -0.24 17.27
C ALA A 128 3.38 -1.73 17.37
N ASP A 129 2.32 -2.10 18.09
CA ASP A 129 1.84 -3.47 18.24
C ASP A 129 1.40 -4.08 16.91
N GLN A 130 0.71 -3.31 16.05
CA GLN A 130 0.32 -3.78 14.72
C GLN A 130 1.53 -4.06 13.84
N ILE A 131 2.56 -3.21 13.89
CA ILE A 131 3.81 -3.43 13.13
C ILE A 131 4.56 -4.64 13.68
N THR A 132 4.68 -4.73 15.00
CA THR A 132 5.28 -5.87 15.71
C THR A 132 4.61 -7.17 15.30
N GLN A 133 3.28 -7.22 15.30
CA GLN A 133 2.52 -8.41 14.91
C GLN A 133 2.86 -8.86 13.49
N ILE A 134 2.96 -7.93 12.52
CA ILE A 134 3.31 -8.26 11.14
C ILE A 134 4.76 -8.78 11.05
N ILE A 135 5.69 -8.18 11.79
CA ILE A 135 7.09 -8.63 11.86
C ILE A 135 7.16 -10.04 12.44
N THR A 136 6.44 -10.32 13.53
CA THR A 136 6.36 -11.65 14.13
C THR A 136 5.82 -12.67 13.13
N GLU A 137 4.73 -12.35 12.42
CA GLU A 137 4.14 -13.22 11.38
C GLU A 137 5.16 -13.56 10.28
N ILE A 138 5.97 -12.58 9.84
CA ILE A 138 7.05 -12.81 8.87
C ILE A 138 8.16 -13.71 9.47
N LYS A 139 8.50 -13.52 10.75
CA LYS A 139 9.57 -14.24 11.45
C LYS A 139 9.24 -15.70 11.77
N GLU A 140 8.00 -16.02 12.12
CA GLU A 140 7.58 -17.37 12.56
C GLU A 140 7.92 -18.47 11.54
N ASN A 141 8.15 -18.11 10.28
CA ASN A 141 8.53 -19.05 9.23
C ASN A 141 9.66 -18.49 8.34
N LYS A 142 10.67 -17.88 8.97
CA LYS A 142 11.81 -17.20 8.32
C LYS A 142 12.59 -18.08 7.34
N GLU A 143 12.63 -19.40 7.57
CA GLU A 143 13.35 -20.36 6.71
C GLU A 143 12.80 -20.47 5.27
N GLN A 144 11.61 -19.92 5.01
CA GLN A 144 10.98 -19.95 3.69
C GLN A 144 11.17 -18.63 2.91
N LEU A 145 11.95 -17.68 3.42
CA LEU A 145 12.27 -16.46 2.70
C LEU A 145 13.40 -16.73 1.71
N ASP A 146 13.23 -16.32 0.45
CA ASP A 146 14.35 -16.28 -0.49
C ASP A 146 15.38 -15.19 -0.11
N ASP A 147 16.54 -15.19 -0.76
CA ASP A 147 17.62 -14.23 -0.46
C ASP A 147 17.19 -12.77 -0.65
N ALA A 148 16.34 -12.50 -1.65
CA ALA A 148 15.85 -11.16 -1.92
C ALA A 148 14.87 -10.68 -0.84
N GLN A 149 13.92 -11.53 -0.45
CA GLN A 149 13.00 -11.28 0.64
C GLN A 149 13.73 -11.08 1.97
N THR A 150 14.73 -11.93 2.24
CA THR A 150 15.57 -11.81 3.44
C THR A 150 16.31 -10.48 3.47
N THR A 151 16.86 -10.06 2.33
CA THR A 151 17.56 -8.77 2.19
C THR A 151 16.59 -7.60 2.44
N ILE A 152 15.42 -7.61 1.79
CA ILE A 152 14.42 -6.55 1.95
C ILE A 152 13.93 -6.49 3.40
N PHE A 153 13.60 -7.64 4.00
CA PHE A 153 13.14 -7.70 5.37
C PHE A 153 14.20 -7.19 6.35
N THR A 154 15.47 -7.58 6.16
CA THR A 154 16.59 -7.07 6.97
C THR A 154 16.73 -5.56 6.84
N ASN A 155 16.59 -5.01 5.63
CA ASN A 155 16.63 -3.56 5.41
C ASN A 155 15.48 -2.83 6.12
N ILE A 156 14.29 -3.42 6.15
CA ILE A 156 13.15 -2.89 6.89
C ILE A 156 13.45 -2.84 8.40
N MET A 157 13.99 -3.91 8.97
CA MET A 157 14.36 -3.97 10.40
C MET A 157 15.43 -2.93 10.76
N ASN A 158 16.43 -2.76 9.87
CA ASN A 158 17.45 -1.73 10.02
C ASN A 158 16.84 -0.33 9.94
N SER A 159 15.90 -0.09 9.02
CA SER A 159 15.20 1.18 8.91
C SER A 159 14.42 1.52 10.18
N ILE A 160 13.72 0.56 10.79
CA ILE A 160 13.02 0.78 12.07
C ILE A 160 14.03 1.15 13.16
N THR A 161 15.15 0.42 13.24
CA THR A 161 16.20 0.68 14.24
C THR A 161 16.77 2.08 14.11
N ILE A 162 17.02 2.54 12.88
CA ILE A 162 17.49 3.90 12.61
C ILE A 162 16.40 4.92 12.98
N SER A 163 15.16 4.71 12.54
CA SER A 163 14.05 5.62 12.85
C SER A 163 13.76 5.72 14.36
N ALA A 164 14.02 4.68 15.14
CA ALA A 164 13.89 4.71 16.61
C ALA A 164 14.89 5.65 17.29
N GLN A 165 15.99 6.02 16.63
CA GLN A 165 16.95 7.01 17.15
C GLN A 165 16.42 8.45 17.03
N GLU A 166 15.54 8.69 16.06
CA GLU A 166 15.02 10.03 15.74
C GLU A 166 13.57 10.22 16.20
N ASN A 167 12.80 9.14 16.30
CA ASN A 167 11.38 9.17 16.63
C ASN A 167 11.06 8.05 17.64
N THR A 168 10.72 8.44 18.86
CA THR A 168 10.45 7.52 19.97
C THR A 168 9.29 6.58 19.69
N LYS A 169 8.35 6.92 18.80
CA LYS A 169 7.23 6.05 18.41
C LYS A 169 7.73 4.72 17.84
N PHE A 170 8.88 4.73 17.17
CA PHE A 170 9.51 3.52 16.60
C PHE A 170 10.23 2.67 17.64
N ALA A 171 10.59 3.23 18.80
CA ALA A 171 11.26 2.48 19.87
C ALA A 171 10.32 1.44 20.52
N ASP A 172 9.01 1.64 20.41
CA ASP A 172 8.00 0.73 20.94
C ASP A 172 7.77 -0.50 20.03
N ILE A 173 8.31 -0.51 18.81
CA ILE A 173 8.20 -1.66 17.90
C ILE A 173 9.16 -2.75 18.37
N GLN A 174 8.61 -3.93 18.64
CA GLN A 174 9.43 -5.09 19.05
C GLN A 174 9.94 -5.78 17.78
N LEU A 175 11.26 -5.81 17.64
CA LEU A 175 11.92 -6.35 16.46
C LEU A 175 12.05 -7.85 16.49
#